data_AF-A0A183D2P6-F1
#
_entry.id   AF-A0A183D2P6-F1
#
_cell.length_a   1.000
_cell.length_b   1.000
_cell.length_c   1.000
_cell.angle_alpha   90.00
_cell.angle_beta   90.00
_cell.angle_gamma   90.00
#
_symmetry.space_group_name_H-M   'P 1'
#
loop_
_entity.id
_entity.type
_entity.pdbx_description
1 polymer ?
#
loop_
_entity_poly.entity_id
_entity_poly.type
_entity_poly.pdbx_seq_one_letter_code
_entity_poly.pdbx_strand_id
1 'polypeptide(L)'
;MSPIIADISDTSDVAVTSNPVIKAICPSEGWTQGGTPVIIIGENFFEGLQVAFGPTTVWSESVQIITPHAMRVTTPPRHMPGVVEVTLTYKSKQLNRGSSGRFVYVSLSEPNIDFGFQRLQKLLPKYPGDPERLPKELILKRAAELAEALYNRYFKRAFRFALKATACCIFFYLLVLL
;
A
#
# COMPACT_ATOMS: atom_id res chain seq x y z
N MET A 1 47.31 -37.84 -25.87
CA MET A 1 46.63 -38.21 -24.61
C MET A 1 46.69 -36.99 -23.70
N SER A 2 45.71 -36.11 -23.81
CA SER A 2 45.67 -34.85 -23.04
C SER A 2 45.26 -35.14 -21.59
N PRO A 3 45.86 -34.51 -20.57
CA PRO A 3 45.31 -34.54 -19.22
C PRO A 3 44.10 -33.60 -19.16
N ILE A 4 42.96 -34.13 -18.76
CA ILE A 4 41.75 -33.38 -18.44
C ILE A 4 41.93 -32.89 -17.01
N ILE A 5 42.41 -31.65 -16.83
CA ILE A 5 42.25 -30.97 -15.54
C ILE A 5 40.80 -30.50 -15.50
N ALA A 6 40.05 -31.07 -14.56
CA ALA A 6 38.70 -30.62 -14.25
C ALA A 6 38.79 -29.16 -13.80
N ASP A 7 38.14 -28.27 -14.53
CA ASP A 7 37.88 -26.92 -14.06
C ASP A 7 37.15 -27.02 -12.73
N ILE A 8 37.86 -26.58 -11.70
CA ILE A 8 37.40 -26.46 -10.33
C ILE A 8 36.17 -25.57 -10.38
N SER A 9 35.05 -26.18 -10.02
CA SER A 9 33.77 -25.54 -9.76
C SER A 9 33.99 -24.21 -9.05
N ASP A 10 33.54 -23.13 -9.69
CA ASP A 10 33.41 -21.81 -9.07
C ASP A 10 32.79 -21.99 -7.69
N THR A 11 33.63 -21.85 -6.67
CA THR A 11 33.26 -21.69 -5.27
C THR A 11 32.47 -20.39 -5.15
N SER A 12 31.17 -20.47 -5.42
CA SER A 12 30.18 -19.54 -4.90
C SER A 12 29.48 -20.20 -3.71
N ASP A 13 30.29 -20.63 -2.74
CA ASP A 13 29.84 -20.72 -1.35
C ASP A 13 29.64 -19.28 -0.84
N VAL A 14 28.49 -18.70 -1.19
CA VAL A 14 28.00 -17.47 -0.60
C VAL A 14 26.61 -17.78 -0.09
N ALA A 15 26.57 -18.23 1.16
CA ALA A 15 25.43 -18.33 2.08
C ALA A 15 24.08 -18.71 1.45
N VAL A 16 23.48 -19.78 1.98
CA VAL A 16 22.02 -19.99 1.88
C VAL A 16 21.33 -18.82 2.61
N THR A 17 21.29 -17.66 1.95
CA THR A 17 20.48 -16.52 2.34
C THR A 17 19.07 -16.93 1.97
N SER A 18 18.33 -17.33 3.00
CA SER A 18 16.92 -17.67 2.89
C SER A 18 16.20 -16.64 2.02
N ASN A 19 15.41 -17.10 1.06
CA ASN A 19 14.71 -16.22 0.13
C ASN A 19 13.90 -15.17 0.91
N PRO A 20 13.86 -13.91 0.45
CA PRO A 20 13.07 -12.89 1.11
C PRO A 20 11.58 -13.22 1.03
N VAL A 21 10.91 -13.12 2.17
CA VAL A 21 9.50 -13.48 2.32
C VAL A 21 8.71 -12.25 2.72
N ILE A 22 7.54 -12.06 2.09
CA ILE A 22 6.55 -11.07 2.53
C ILE A 22 5.58 -11.75 3.49
N LYS A 23 5.42 -11.19 4.69
CA LYS A 23 4.43 -11.63 5.67
C LYS A 23 3.21 -10.70 5.72
N ALA A 24 3.43 -9.39 5.62
CA ALA A 24 2.36 -8.41 5.67
C ALA A 24 2.70 -7.13 4.90
N ILE A 25 1.65 -6.39 4.53
CA ILE A 25 1.73 -5.10 3.84
C ILE A 25 0.76 -4.13 4.54
N CYS A 26 1.26 -2.95 4.92
CA CYS A 26 0.46 -1.95 5.63
C CYS A 26 0.74 -0.53 5.12
N PRO A 27 -0.28 0.21 4.63
CA PRO A 27 -1.64 -0.26 4.33
C PRO A 27 -1.65 -1.27 3.18
N SER A 28 -2.62 -2.18 3.17
CA SER A 28 -2.82 -3.16 2.07
C SER A 28 -3.64 -2.60 0.90
N GLU A 29 -3.91 -1.29 0.91
CA GLU A 29 -4.68 -0.58 -0.11
C GLU A 29 -4.18 0.85 -0.30
N GLY A 30 -4.45 1.41 -1.48
CA GLY A 30 -4.09 2.79 -1.81
C GLY A 30 -4.60 3.20 -3.18
N TRP A 31 -4.40 4.48 -3.52
CA TRP A 31 -5.00 5.09 -4.69
C TRP A 31 -4.32 4.69 -6.01
N THR A 32 -5.10 4.61 -7.10
CA THR A 32 -4.58 4.43 -8.47
C THR A 32 -3.59 5.50 -8.90
N GLN A 33 -3.64 6.69 -8.30
CA GLN A 33 -2.65 7.75 -8.55
C GLN A 33 -1.24 7.39 -8.04
N GLY A 34 -1.10 6.39 -7.17
CA GLY A 34 0.16 6.04 -6.52
C GLY A 34 0.54 7.03 -5.42
N GLY A 35 1.81 7.04 -5.02
CA GLY A 35 2.35 7.96 -4.01
C GLY A 35 2.05 7.59 -2.55
N THR A 36 1.32 6.51 -2.29
CA THR A 36 1.03 6.06 -0.93
C THR A 36 2.27 5.39 -0.32
N PRO A 37 2.77 5.82 0.84
CA PRO A 37 3.84 5.13 1.54
C PRO A 37 3.30 3.84 2.17
N VAL A 38 3.94 2.73 1.88
CA VAL A 38 3.56 1.38 2.33
C VAL A 38 4.75 0.75 3.04
N ILE A 39 4.49 0.11 4.18
CA ILE A 39 5.46 -0.70 4.90
C ILE A 39 5.21 -2.18 4.56
N ILE A 40 6.25 -2.83 4.06
CA ILE A 40 6.26 -4.28 3.83
C ILE A 40 7.03 -4.91 4.97
N ILE A 41 6.40 -5.89 5.62
CA ILE A 41 6.96 -6.65 6.73
C ILE A 41 7.26 -8.06 6.25
N GLY A 42 8.43 -8.56 6.59
CA GLY A 42 8.93 -9.82 6.08
C GLY A 42 10.20 -10.30 6.76
N GLU A 43 10.99 -11.07 6.01
CA GLU A 43 12.27 -11.61 6.44
C GLU A 43 13.28 -11.54 5.31
N ASN A 44 14.56 -11.47 5.67
CA ASN A 44 15.71 -11.48 4.77
C ASN A 44 15.71 -10.34 3.74
N PHE A 45 15.27 -9.15 4.15
CA PHE A 45 15.41 -7.95 3.33
C PHE A 45 16.85 -7.44 3.37
N PHE A 46 17.36 -7.01 2.22
CA PHE A 46 18.72 -6.51 2.07
C PHE A 46 18.75 -5.40 1.03
N GLU A 47 19.84 -4.63 1.01
CA GLU A 47 19.99 -3.49 0.11
C GLU A 47 20.02 -3.92 -1.37
N GLY A 48 19.38 -3.12 -2.23
CA GLY A 48 19.25 -3.41 -3.66
C GLY A 48 18.08 -4.32 -4.02
N LEU A 49 17.29 -4.76 -3.04
CA LEU A 49 16.01 -5.44 -3.30
C LEU A 49 15.01 -4.47 -3.92
N GLN A 50 14.34 -4.92 -4.96
CA GLN A 50 13.27 -4.19 -5.65
C GLN A 50 11.91 -4.80 -5.30
N VAL A 51 10.88 -3.97 -5.38
CA VAL A 51 9.49 -4.37 -5.14
C VAL A 51 8.70 -4.14 -6.41
N ALA A 52 7.91 -5.12 -6.83
CA ALA A 52 6.98 -4.97 -7.94
C ALA A 52 5.53 -5.12 -7.48
N PHE A 53 4.68 -4.21 -7.94
CA PHE A 53 3.23 -4.22 -7.76
C PHE A 53 2.59 -4.70 -9.07
N GLY A 54 2.27 -5.99 -9.13
CA GLY A 54 1.83 -6.66 -10.35
C GLY A 54 2.89 -6.53 -11.45
N PRO A 55 2.56 -5.92 -12.60
CA PRO A 55 3.52 -5.71 -13.70
C PRO A 55 4.48 -4.52 -13.48
N THR A 56 4.23 -3.67 -12.48
CA THR A 56 4.96 -2.41 -12.30
C THR A 56 6.05 -2.56 -11.26
N THR A 57 7.31 -2.48 -11.67
CA THR A 57 8.46 -2.49 -10.75
C THR A 57 8.71 -1.09 -10.20
N VAL A 58 8.90 -1.00 -8.89
CA VAL A 58 9.28 0.24 -8.20
C VAL A 58 10.80 0.42 -8.32
N TRP A 59 11.21 1.65 -8.63
CA TRP A 59 12.61 2.03 -8.70
C TRP A 59 13.30 1.82 -7.35
N SER A 60 14.55 1.35 -7.39
CA SER A 60 15.33 1.05 -6.18
C SER A 60 15.45 2.26 -5.24
N GLU A 61 15.49 3.48 -5.78
CA GLU A 61 15.56 4.73 -5.01
C GLU A 61 14.30 5.02 -4.18
N SER A 62 13.15 4.47 -4.58
CA SER A 62 11.88 4.60 -3.85
C SER A 62 11.65 3.48 -2.83
N VAL A 63 12.58 2.53 -2.74
CA VAL A 63 12.57 1.43 -1.76
C VAL A 63 13.60 1.75 -0.69
N GLN A 64 13.14 1.90 0.55
CA GLN A 64 13.98 2.14 1.70
C GLN A 64 13.92 0.93 2.63
N ILE A 65 15.02 0.19 2.75
CA ILE A 65 15.15 -0.86 3.75
C ILE A 65 15.35 -0.20 5.12
N ILE A 66 14.51 -0.54 6.09
CA ILE A 66 14.61 -0.03 7.46
C ILE A 66 15.38 -1.07 8.29
N THR A 67 14.97 -2.32 8.21
CA THR A 67 15.62 -3.47 8.83
C THR A 67 15.53 -4.69 7.91
N PRO A 68 16.24 -5.79 8.19
CA PRO A 68 16.05 -7.06 7.47
C PRO A 68 14.62 -7.63 7.52
N HIS A 69 13.74 -7.05 8.35
CA HIS A 69 12.35 -7.48 8.51
C HIS A 69 11.32 -6.44 8.03
N ALA A 70 11.75 -5.23 7.71
CA ALA A 70 10.85 -4.14 7.34
C ALA A 70 11.46 -3.24 6.27
N MET A 71 10.66 -2.94 5.25
CA MET A 71 11.00 -1.94 4.25
C MET A 71 9.83 -1.00 4.01
N ARG A 72 10.16 0.22 3.61
CA ARG A 72 9.22 1.23 3.14
C ARG A 72 9.31 1.34 1.63
N VAL A 73 8.16 1.38 0.97
CA VAL A 73 8.04 1.55 -0.47
C VAL A 73 6.94 2.57 -0.78
N THR A 74 7.10 3.32 -1.86
CA THR A 74 6.04 4.17 -2.39
C THR A 74 5.33 3.47 -3.53
N THR A 75 4.00 3.37 -3.46
CA THR A 75 3.21 2.69 -4.49
C THR A 75 3.32 3.42 -5.84
N PRO A 76 3.58 2.71 -6.95
CA PRO A 76 3.59 3.33 -8.27
C PRO A 76 2.16 3.68 -8.74
N PRO A 77 2.00 4.64 -9.66
CA PRO A 77 0.71 4.90 -10.30
C PRO A 77 0.23 3.70 -11.13
N ARG A 78 -1.09 3.48 -11.16
CA ARG A 78 -1.74 2.42 -11.95
C ARG A 78 -3.06 2.92 -12.51
N HIS A 79 -3.31 2.68 -13.79
CA HIS A 79 -4.52 3.17 -14.47
C HIS A 79 -5.81 2.41 -14.10
N MET A 80 -5.72 1.13 -13.70
CA MET A 80 -6.87 0.31 -13.32
C MET A 80 -6.90 -0.01 -11.82
N PRO A 81 -8.08 0.07 -11.17
CA PRO A 81 -8.26 -0.44 -9.82
C PRO A 81 -8.20 -1.97 -9.78
N GLY A 82 -8.09 -2.51 -8.58
CA GLY A 82 -8.16 -3.95 -8.31
C GLY A 82 -6.95 -4.49 -7.54
N VAL A 83 -7.03 -5.77 -7.19
CA VAL A 83 -5.99 -6.49 -6.46
C VAL A 83 -4.75 -6.67 -7.36
N VAL A 84 -3.58 -6.41 -6.81
CA VAL A 84 -2.29 -6.76 -7.40
C VAL A 84 -1.48 -7.63 -6.45
N GLU A 85 -0.67 -8.47 -7.04
CA GLU A 85 0.34 -9.25 -6.34
C GLU A 85 1.59 -8.38 -6.09
N VAL A 86 2.13 -8.43 -4.87
CA VAL A 86 3.37 -7.74 -4.51
C VAL A 86 4.50 -8.74 -4.45
N THR A 87 5.54 -8.49 -5.24
CA THR A 87 6.67 -9.41 -5.42
C THR A 87 7.99 -8.72 -5.16
N LEU A 88 9.01 -9.50 -4.79
CA LEU A 88 10.36 -9.05 -4.51
C LEU A 88 11.28 -9.51 -5.62
N THR A 89 12.06 -8.58 -6.17
CA THR A 89 12.98 -8.81 -7.29
C THR A 89 14.39 -8.36 -6.94
N TYR A 90 15.40 -9.09 -7.43
CA TYR A 90 16.80 -8.72 -7.30
C TYR A 90 17.54 -9.10 -8.58
N LYS A 91 18.31 -8.18 -9.17
CA LYS A 91 19.00 -8.39 -10.46
C LYS A 91 18.08 -9.02 -11.53
N SER A 92 16.86 -8.52 -11.65
CA SER A 92 15.81 -9.01 -12.56
C SER A 92 15.28 -10.43 -12.28
N LYS A 93 15.67 -11.06 -11.16
CA LYS A 93 15.13 -12.35 -10.71
C LYS A 93 14.11 -12.15 -9.60
N GLN A 94 12.90 -12.69 -9.77
CA GLN A 94 11.90 -12.75 -8.70
C GLN A 94 12.31 -13.78 -7.64
N LEU A 95 12.29 -13.36 -6.38
CA LEU A 95 12.79 -14.16 -5.26
C LEU A 95 11.67 -14.81 -4.41
N ASN A 96 10.48 -14.22 -4.36
CA ASN A 96 9.40 -14.65 -3.47
C ASN A 96 8.30 -15.50 -4.15
N ARG A 97 8.68 -16.42 -5.04
CA ARG A 97 7.73 -17.28 -5.77
C ARG A 97 6.94 -18.16 -4.78
N GLY A 98 5.68 -17.81 -4.53
CA GLY A 98 4.76 -18.53 -3.63
C GLY A 98 4.39 -17.82 -2.32
N SER A 99 5.10 -16.74 -1.96
CA SER A 99 4.82 -15.92 -0.76
C SER A 99 4.72 -14.44 -1.13
N SER A 100 3.79 -14.15 -2.03
CA SER A 100 3.52 -12.80 -2.51
C SER A 100 2.55 -12.05 -1.59
N GLY A 101 2.80 -10.77 -1.39
CA GLY A 101 1.83 -9.90 -0.75
C GLY A 101 0.66 -9.59 -1.69
N ARG A 102 -0.43 -9.05 -1.13
CA ARG A 102 -1.55 -8.52 -1.91
C ARG A 102 -1.74 -7.05 -1.57
N PHE A 103 -1.96 -6.23 -2.59
CA PHE A 103 -2.26 -4.82 -2.45
C PHE A 103 -3.46 -4.46 -3.33
N VAL A 104 -4.34 -3.59 -2.85
CA VAL A 104 -5.56 -3.21 -3.56
C VAL A 104 -5.43 -1.76 -4.05
N TYR A 105 -5.44 -1.57 -5.36
CA TYR A 105 -5.58 -0.25 -5.95
C TYR A 105 -7.05 0.17 -5.97
N VAL A 106 -7.34 1.28 -5.33
CA VAL A 106 -8.66 1.91 -5.32
C VAL A 106 -8.60 3.12 -6.24
N SER A 107 -9.52 3.23 -7.19
CA SER A 107 -9.58 4.41 -8.05
C SER A 107 -10.42 5.52 -7.44
N LEU A 108 -10.05 6.76 -7.72
CA LEU A 108 -10.93 7.91 -7.51
C LEU A 108 -11.98 8.04 -8.64
N SER A 109 -11.91 7.21 -9.70
CA SER A 109 -12.61 7.41 -10.97
C SER A 109 -12.69 6.07 -11.77
N GLU A 110 -13.73 5.59 -12.50
CA GLU A 110 -15.11 6.05 -12.82
C GLU A 110 -15.98 4.83 -13.27
N PRO A 111 -17.31 4.84 -13.06
CA PRO A 111 -18.19 5.72 -13.82
C PRO A 111 -18.73 6.86 -12.94
N ASN A 112 -18.83 8.04 -13.54
CA ASN A 112 -19.62 9.19 -13.10
C ASN A 112 -19.18 9.82 -11.75
N ILE A 113 -18.27 10.81 -11.79
CA ILE A 113 -18.26 11.88 -10.77
C ILE A 113 -19.71 12.35 -10.51
N ASP A 114 -20.53 12.42 -11.56
CA ASP A 114 -21.97 12.68 -11.50
C ASP A 114 -22.80 11.67 -10.71
N PHE A 115 -22.43 10.38 -10.63
CA PHE A 115 -23.09 9.39 -9.79
C PHE A 115 -22.72 9.57 -8.32
N GLY A 116 -21.47 9.96 -8.05
CA GLY A 116 -21.06 10.45 -6.74
C GLY A 116 -21.93 11.62 -6.29
N PHE A 117 -22.09 12.63 -7.17
CA PHE A 117 -22.98 13.76 -6.92
C PHE A 117 -24.45 13.35 -6.79
N GLN A 118 -24.97 12.46 -7.64
CA GLN A 118 -26.35 11.97 -7.56
C GLN A 118 -26.61 11.19 -6.26
N ARG A 119 -25.64 10.38 -5.81
CA ARG A 119 -25.74 9.63 -4.56
C ARG A 119 -25.67 10.56 -3.36
N LEU A 120 -24.74 11.52 -3.35
CA LEU A 120 -24.67 12.54 -2.29
C LEU A 120 -25.96 13.37 -2.25
N GLN A 121 -26.50 13.77 -3.40
CA GLN A 121 -27.77 14.49 -3.48
C GLN A 121 -28.95 13.71 -2.86
N LYS A 122 -28.93 12.37 -2.91
CA LYS A 122 -29.95 11.53 -2.25
C LYS A 122 -29.73 11.37 -0.74
N LEU A 123 -28.48 11.44 -0.27
CA LEU A 123 -28.12 11.22 1.13
C LEU A 123 -28.14 12.49 1.97
N LEU A 124 -27.92 13.66 1.34
CA LEU A 124 -27.90 14.94 2.02
C LEU A 124 -29.32 15.36 2.46
N PRO A 125 -29.50 15.84 3.70
CA PRO A 125 -30.75 16.45 4.13
C PRO A 125 -31.10 17.66 3.25
N LYS A 126 -32.37 17.72 2.81
CA LYS A 126 -32.94 18.88 2.10
C LYS A 126 -33.68 19.76 3.10
N TYR A 127 -33.45 21.07 3.03
CA TYR A 127 -34.09 22.06 3.87
C TYR A 127 -35.19 22.81 3.09
N PRO A 128 -36.23 23.33 3.78
CA PRO A 128 -37.22 24.16 3.13
C PRO A 128 -36.55 25.39 2.49
N GLY A 129 -36.66 25.53 1.17
CA GLY A 129 -36.00 26.58 0.37
C GLY A 129 -34.89 26.09 -0.57
N ASP A 130 -34.52 24.80 -0.52
CA ASP A 130 -33.53 24.25 -1.44
C ASP A 130 -34.08 24.03 -2.87
N PRO A 131 -33.27 24.23 -3.92
CA PRO A 131 -33.65 23.88 -5.28
C PRO A 131 -33.83 22.36 -5.46
N GLU A 132 -34.70 21.96 -6.39
CA GLU A 132 -35.01 20.54 -6.68
C GLU A 132 -33.74 19.72 -6.99
N ARG A 133 -32.81 20.34 -7.72
CA ARG A 133 -31.45 19.86 -7.94
C ARG A 133 -30.44 20.77 -7.24
N LEU A 134 -29.73 20.21 -6.26
CA LEU A 134 -28.68 20.93 -5.54
C LEU A 134 -27.46 21.15 -6.46
N PRO A 135 -26.88 22.38 -6.49
CA PRO A 135 -25.65 22.62 -7.21
C PRO A 135 -24.48 21.85 -6.59
N LYS A 136 -23.51 21.44 -7.41
CA LYS A 136 -22.39 20.58 -7.01
C LYS A 136 -21.58 21.17 -5.84
N GLU A 137 -21.37 22.48 -5.84
CA GLU A 137 -20.65 23.20 -4.76
C GLU A 137 -21.36 23.08 -3.41
N LEU A 138 -22.69 23.20 -3.39
CA LEU A 138 -23.49 23.09 -2.17
C LEU A 138 -23.55 21.65 -1.66
N ILE A 139 -23.58 20.67 -2.57
CA ILE A 139 -23.47 19.24 -2.23
C ILE A 139 -22.15 18.97 -1.50
N LEU A 140 -21.03 19.46 -2.03
CA LEU A 140 -19.71 19.27 -1.40
C LEU A 140 -19.63 19.97 -0.04
N LYS A 141 -20.12 21.22 0.06
CA LYS A 141 -20.12 21.98 1.31
C LYS A 141 -20.87 21.24 2.43
N ARG A 142 -22.08 20.75 2.15
CA ARG A 142 -22.88 20.03 3.15
C ARG A 142 -22.31 18.65 3.47
N ALA A 143 -21.74 17.96 2.48
CA ALA A 143 -21.06 16.70 2.70
C ALA A 143 -19.85 16.88 3.63
N ALA A 144 -19.09 17.97 3.45
CA ALA A 144 -17.98 18.33 4.32
C ALA A 144 -18.45 18.66 5.75
N GLU A 145 -19.48 19.51 5.91
CA GLU A 145 -20.03 19.85 7.23
C GLU A 145 -20.55 18.61 7.99
N LEU A 146 -21.23 17.69 7.30
CA LEU A 146 -21.67 16.42 7.90
C LEU A 146 -20.50 15.49 8.21
N ALA A 147 -19.52 15.39 7.32
CA ALA A 147 -18.31 14.61 7.57
C ALA A 147 -17.55 15.17 8.78
N GLU A 148 -17.41 16.49 8.90
CA GLU A 148 -16.81 17.16 10.05
C GLU A 148 -17.64 17.00 11.32
N ALA A 149 -18.96 17.04 11.25
CA ALA A 149 -19.82 16.80 12.40
C ALA A 149 -19.73 15.35 12.88
N LEU A 150 -19.69 14.39 11.94
CA LEU A 150 -19.47 12.97 12.23
C LEU A 150 -18.06 12.75 12.75
N TYR A 151 -17.06 13.39 12.18
CA TYR A 151 -15.69 13.33 12.67
C TYR A 151 -15.60 13.95 14.07
N ASN A 152 -16.16 15.11 14.34
CA ASN A 152 -16.16 15.68 15.69
C ASN A 152 -16.97 14.84 16.70
N ARG A 153 -18.05 14.16 16.27
CA ARG A 153 -18.84 13.26 17.14
C ARG A 153 -18.16 11.91 17.38
N TYR A 154 -17.60 11.31 16.33
CA TYR A 154 -17.00 9.98 16.36
C TYR A 154 -15.50 10.04 16.57
N PHE A 155 -14.73 10.92 15.95
CA PHE A 155 -13.27 11.05 16.11
C PHE A 155 -12.85 11.61 17.48
N LYS A 156 -13.60 12.52 18.14
CA LYS A 156 -13.30 12.81 19.57
C LYS A 156 -13.58 11.62 20.49
N ARG A 157 -14.53 10.73 20.15
CA ARG A 157 -14.82 9.50 20.90
C ARG A 157 -13.95 8.30 20.50
N ALA A 158 -13.56 8.24 19.23
CA ALA A 158 -12.75 7.23 18.59
C ALA A 158 -11.27 7.62 18.60
N PHE A 159 -10.87 8.79 19.09
CA PHE A 159 -9.51 8.97 19.59
C PHE A 159 -9.22 8.01 20.77
N ARG A 160 -10.24 7.33 21.34
CA ARG A 160 -10.06 6.15 22.20
C ARG A 160 -9.96 4.80 21.46
N PHE A 161 -10.32 4.73 20.18
CA PHE A 161 -10.34 3.50 19.36
C PHE A 161 -9.35 3.51 18.19
N ALA A 162 -9.18 4.61 17.47
CA ALA A 162 -8.06 4.86 16.58
C ALA A 162 -6.74 4.79 17.34
N LEU A 163 -6.68 5.26 18.59
CA LEU A 163 -5.54 4.99 19.48
C LEU A 163 -5.30 3.49 19.69
N LYS A 164 -6.27 2.58 19.49
CA LYS A 164 -6.03 1.13 19.47
C LYS A 164 -5.47 0.61 18.13
N ALA A 165 -5.84 1.21 17.00
CA ALA A 165 -5.34 0.81 15.68
C ALA A 165 -3.96 1.42 15.36
N THR A 166 -3.73 2.69 15.71
CA THR A 166 -2.38 3.27 15.75
C THR A 166 -1.56 2.70 16.90
N ALA A 167 -2.14 2.29 18.04
CA ALA A 167 -1.38 1.48 19.00
C ALA A 167 -0.97 0.14 18.42
N CYS A 168 -1.77 -0.55 17.59
CA CYS A 168 -1.31 -1.81 16.97
C CYS A 168 -0.06 -1.58 16.08
N CYS A 169 -0.04 -0.48 15.31
CA CYS A 169 1.14 -0.11 14.51
C CYS A 169 2.31 0.44 15.34
N ILE A 170 2.06 1.25 16.38
CA ILE A 170 3.10 1.84 17.25
C ILE A 170 3.68 0.77 18.20
N PHE A 171 2.88 -0.17 18.69
CA PHE A 171 3.32 -1.28 19.54
C PHE A 171 4.17 -2.29 18.73
N PHE A 172 3.89 -2.47 17.43
CA PHE A 172 4.78 -3.21 16.53
C PHE A 172 6.04 -2.40 16.14
N TYR A 173 5.92 -1.08 15.95
CA TYR A 173 7.08 -0.21 15.68
C TYR A 173 8.06 -0.20 16.86
N LEU A 174 7.57 -0.26 18.10
CA LEU A 174 8.40 -0.33 19.32
C LEU A 174 9.00 -1.73 19.56
N LEU A 175 8.35 -2.80 19.11
CA LEU A 175 8.83 -4.18 19.25
C LEU A 175 9.93 -4.55 18.24
N VAL A 176 10.03 -3.81 17.14
CA VAL A 176 11.06 -4.02 16.09
C VAL A 176 12.29 -3.14 16.31
N LEU A 177 12.22 -2.15 17.22
CA LEU A 177 13.29 -1.20 17.56
C LEU A 177 13.98 -1.48 18.92
N LEU A 178 13.58 -2.55 19.62
CA LEU A 178 14.23 -3.13 20.81
C LEU A 178 14.80 -4.49 20.46
#